data_AF-L0WEZ6-F1
#
_entry.id   AF-L0WEZ6-F1
#
_cell.length_a   1.000
_cell.length_b   1.000
_cell.length_c   1.000
_cell.angle_alpha   90.00
_cell.angle_beta   90.00
_cell.angle_gamma   90.00
#
_symmetry.space_group_name_H-M   'P 1'
#
loop_
_entity.id
_entity.type
_entity.pdbx_description
1 polymer ?
#
loop_
_entity_poly.entity_id
_entity_poly.type
_entity_poly.pdbx_seq_one_letter_code
_entity_poly.pdbx_strand_id
1 'polypeptide(L)'
;MRIIVSLLIAVLIAGCSTHIRRTEGVQLDANATWVLLPLVNRTATPQAGLRAAAITEAVLYQHGVKQVVSYTDNGDDGVLFEGSSAQSREKMQQWASKQSGRYLVSGVVHEWRYKTGVDGEPAVGVMIEVREMPSGKIVYSGTGARAGWARQSLSETGQRVIDKILAPVVD
;
A
#
# COMPACT_ATOMS: atom_id res chain seq x y z
N MET A 1 36.14 -7.69 -27.39
CA MET A 1 36.39 -7.96 -25.96
C MET A 1 35.88 -6.83 -25.04
N ARG A 2 36.25 -5.56 -25.26
CA ARG A 2 35.77 -4.42 -24.44
C ARG A 2 34.24 -4.28 -24.39
N ILE A 3 33.56 -4.38 -25.53
CA ILE A 3 32.08 -4.28 -25.62
C ILE A 3 31.39 -5.41 -24.84
N ILE A 4 31.93 -6.63 -24.90
CA ILE A 4 31.39 -7.79 -24.18
C ILE A 4 31.55 -7.60 -22.67
N VAL A 5 32.70 -7.09 -22.22
CA VAL A 5 32.93 -6.77 -20.80
C VAL A 5 32.00 -5.64 -20.33
N SER A 6 31.78 -4.60 -21.14
CA SER A 6 30.82 -3.53 -20.82
C SER A 6 29.38 -4.04 -20.75
N LEU A 7 28.98 -4.96 -21.64
CA LEU A 7 27.66 -5.58 -21.62
C LEU A 7 27.47 -6.49 -20.39
N LEU A 8 28.52 -7.25 -20.02
CA LEU A 8 28.51 -8.13 -18.85
C LEU A 8 28.40 -7.32 -17.54
N ILE A 9 29.08 -6.17 -17.46
CA ILE A 9 29.01 -5.25 -16.31
C ILE A 9 27.61 -4.61 -16.22
N ALA A 10 26.97 -4.27 -17.34
CA ALA A 10 25.63 -3.68 -17.34
C ALA A 10 24.55 -4.65 -16.82
N VAL A 11 24.70 -5.97 -17.07
CA VAL A 11 23.74 -6.99 -16.60
C VAL A 11 23.83 -7.22 -15.08
N LEU A 12 25.00 -7.01 -14.46
CA LEU A 12 25.21 -7.24 -13.03
C LEU A 12 24.54 -6.18 -12.12
N ILE A 13 24.04 -5.07 -12.67
CA ILE A 13 23.43 -3.96 -11.91
C ILE A 13 21.89 -4.09 -11.82
N ALA A 14 21.29 -5.14 -12.39
CA ALA A 14 19.84 -5.31 -12.50
C ALA A 14 19.15 -5.91 -11.24
N GLY A 15 19.68 -5.68 -10.03
CA GLY A 15 19.41 -6.49 -8.84
C GLY A 15 18.32 -6.06 -7.86
N CYS A 16 17.29 -5.29 -8.25
CA CYS A 16 16.16 -5.00 -7.34
C CYS A 16 14.80 -5.25 -8.00
N SER A 17 14.33 -6.50 -7.95
CA SER A 17 12.98 -6.86 -8.33
C SER A 17 11.97 -6.39 -7.27
N THR A 18 10.95 -5.67 -7.70
CA THR A 18 9.70 -5.60 -6.92
C THR A 18 8.94 -6.88 -7.20
N HIS A 19 8.63 -7.65 -6.17
CA HIS A 19 7.79 -8.82 -6.29
C HIS A 19 6.34 -8.40 -6.11
N ILE A 20 5.49 -8.63 -7.10
CA ILE A 20 4.04 -8.34 -7.06
C ILE A 20 3.28 -9.61 -7.39
N ARG A 21 2.21 -9.89 -6.65
CA ARG A 21 1.18 -10.88 -7.01
C ARG A 21 -0.18 -10.25 -6.80
N ARG A 22 -1.08 -10.37 -7.77
CA ARG A 22 -2.40 -9.75 -7.72
C ARG A 22 -3.43 -10.49 -8.54
N THR A 23 -4.70 -10.15 -8.35
CA THR A 23 -5.78 -10.54 -9.27
C THR A 23 -5.56 -9.86 -10.63
N GLU A 24 -5.62 -10.64 -11.71
CA GLU A 24 -5.44 -10.15 -13.07
C GLU A 24 -6.80 -9.93 -13.77
N GLY A 25 -6.83 -9.08 -14.80
CA GLY A 25 -8.03 -8.84 -15.62
C GLY A 25 -9.16 -8.09 -14.90
N VAL A 26 -8.84 -7.33 -13.85
CA VAL A 26 -9.79 -6.51 -13.09
C VAL A 26 -9.64 -5.06 -13.51
N GLN A 27 -10.77 -4.39 -13.75
CA GLN A 27 -10.86 -2.94 -13.93
C GLN A 27 -11.85 -2.39 -12.89
N LEU A 28 -11.44 -1.35 -12.18
CA LEU A 28 -12.19 -0.69 -11.13
C LEU A 28 -12.44 0.76 -11.53
N ASP A 29 -13.69 1.18 -11.42
CA ASP A 29 -14.18 2.48 -11.87
C ASP A 29 -13.59 3.64 -11.03
N ALA A 30 -12.76 4.48 -11.65
CA ALA A 30 -12.15 5.64 -11.02
C ALA A 30 -13.15 6.76 -10.69
N ASN A 31 -14.32 6.79 -11.35
CA ASN A 31 -15.39 7.75 -11.04
C ASN A 31 -16.24 7.32 -9.85
N ALA A 32 -16.08 6.09 -9.36
CA ALA A 32 -16.77 5.63 -8.18
C ALA A 32 -16.24 6.33 -6.92
N THR A 33 -17.02 6.27 -5.85
CA THR A 33 -16.55 6.67 -4.52
C THR A 33 -15.79 5.50 -3.88
N TRP A 34 -14.53 5.74 -3.53
CA TRP A 34 -13.66 4.80 -2.83
C TRP A 34 -13.62 5.14 -1.34
N VAL A 35 -13.74 4.15 -0.48
CA VAL A 35 -13.64 4.27 0.97
C VAL A 35 -12.33 3.64 1.40
N LEU A 36 -11.48 4.37 2.12
CA LEU A 36 -10.14 3.90 2.49
C LEU A 36 -10.00 3.77 4.01
N LEU A 37 -9.60 2.57 4.43
CA LEU A 37 -9.20 2.30 5.81
C LEU A 37 -7.68 2.37 6.00
N PRO A 38 -7.21 2.73 7.21
CA PRO A 38 -5.84 2.50 7.62
C PRO A 38 -5.45 1.05 7.37
N LEU A 39 -4.25 0.84 6.82
CA LEU A 39 -3.74 -0.53 6.69
C LEU A 39 -3.37 -1.06 8.08
N VAL A 40 -3.65 -2.34 8.32
CA VAL A 40 -3.27 -3.00 9.57
C VAL A 40 -1.75 -3.08 9.64
N ASN A 41 -1.17 -2.48 10.68
CA ASN A 41 0.28 -2.53 10.89
C ASN A 41 0.68 -3.84 11.58
N ARG A 42 1.48 -4.67 10.91
CA ARG A 42 2.10 -5.89 11.48
C ARG A 42 3.61 -5.74 11.67
N THR A 43 4.09 -4.50 11.74
CA THR A 43 5.50 -4.16 11.92
C THR A 43 5.74 -3.52 13.28
N ALA A 44 7.01 -3.41 13.68
CA ALA A 44 7.40 -2.62 14.85
C ALA A 44 7.50 -1.10 14.54
N THR A 45 7.29 -0.68 13.29
CA THR A 45 7.41 0.73 12.89
C THR A 45 6.13 1.48 13.24
N PRO A 46 6.16 2.49 14.11
CA PRO A 46 4.97 3.25 14.49
C PRO A 46 4.25 3.82 13.28
N GLN A 47 2.93 3.71 13.27
CA GLN A 47 2.05 4.30 12.26
C GLN A 47 2.33 3.87 10.81
N ALA A 48 3.05 2.77 10.55
CA ALA A 48 3.33 2.32 9.19
C ALA A 48 2.05 2.08 8.38
N GLY A 49 0.98 1.60 9.05
CA GLY A 49 -0.36 1.46 8.46
C GLY A 49 -0.99 2.77 7.98
N LEU A 50 -0.90 3.84 8.78
CA LEU A 50 -1.38 5.17 8.41
C LEU A 50 -0.56 5.77 7.27
N ARG A 51 0.77 5.60 7.32
CA ARG A 51 1.69 6.07 6.25
C ARG A 51 1.39 5.37 4.93
N ALA A 52 1.17 4.06 4.96
CA ALA A 52 0.83 3.28 3.78
C ALA A 52 -0.56 3.67 3.25
N ALA A 53 -1.55 3.93 4.11
CA ALA A 53 -2.87 4.41 3.69
C ALA A 53 -2.79 5.79 3.01
N ALA A 54 -2.03 6.74 3.56
CA ALA A 54 -1.84 8.04 2.91
C ALA A 54 -1.18 7.92 1.52
N ILE A 55 -0.23 7.00 1.36
CA ILE A 55 0.36 6.70 0.05
C ILE A 55 -0.65 6.05 -0.88
N THR A 56 -1.45 5.10 -0.39
CA THR A 56 -2.55 4.49 -1.15
C THR A 56 -3.53 5.53 -1.66
N GLU A 57 -3.98 6.46 -0.81
CA GLU A 57 -4.85 7.56 -1.21
C GLU A 57 -4.23 8.41 -2.32
N ALA A 58 -2.98 8.83 -2.16
CA ALA A 58 -2.27 9.61 -3.17
C ALA A 58 -2.13 8.86 -4.51
N VAL A 59 -1.84 7.55 -4.46
CA VAL A 59 -1.75 6.69 -5.66
C VAL A 59 -3.11 6.54 -6.34
N LEU A 60 -4.21 6.39 -5.59
CA LEU A 60 -5.55 6.36 -6.17
C LEU A 60 -5.85 7.66 -6.94
N TYR A 61 -5.61 8.82 -6.33
CA TYR A 61 -5.78 10.11 -7.00
C TYR A 61 -4.85 10.27 -8.21
N GLN A 62 -3.60 9.82 -8.12
CA GLN A 62 -2.64 9.85 -9.22
C GLN A 62 -3.15 9.08 -10.45
N HIS A 63 -3.87 7.98 -10.24
CA HIS A 63 -4.45 7.15 -11.31
C HIS A 63 -5.90 7.51 -11.65
N GLY A 64 -6.37 8.71 -11.29
CA GLY A 64 -7.62 9.27 -11.78
C GLY A 64 -8.85 9.04 -10.90
N VAL A 65 -8.71 8.39 -9.74
CA VAL A 65 -9.81 8.30 -8.77
C VAL A 65 -10.23 9.71 -8.35
N LYS A 66 -11.52 10.02 -8.44
CA LYS A 66 -12.02 11.37 -8.18
C LYS A 66 -12.44 11.60 -6.74
N GLN A 67 -12.80 10.55 -6.02
CA GLN A 67 -13.33 10.66 -4.67
C GLN A 67 -12.85 9.50 -3.79
N VAL A 68 -12.03 9.85 -2.80
CA VAL A 68 -11.64 8.95 -1.70
C VAL A 68 -12.20 9.50 -0.38
N VAL A 69 -12.92 8.66 0.35
CA VAL A 69 -13.40 8.90 1.70
C VAL A 69 -12.49 8.12 2.65
N SER A 70 -11.53 8.80 3.25
CA SER A 70 -10.57 8.19 4.19
C SER A 70 -11.09 8.20 5.62
N TYR A 71 -10.80 7.13 6.37
CA TYR A 71 -11.10 7.06 7.80
C TYR A 71 -10.45 8.21 8.56
N THR A 72 -11.23 8.89 9.38
CA THR A 72 -10.75 9.84 10.38
C THR A 72 -10.97 9.24 11.76
N ASP A 73 -9.92 9.19 12.58
CA ASP A 73 -10.11 8.92 14.00
C ASP A 73 -10.68 10.18 14.64
N ASN A 74 -11.94 10.12 15.07
CA ASN A 74 -12.58 11.23 15.76
C ASN A 74 -12.31 11.19 17.28
N GLY A 75 -11.39 10.33 17.73
CA GLY A 75 -11.02 10.16 19.14
C GLY A 75 -10.02 11.21 19.64
N ASP A 76 -10.54 12.21 20.34
CA ASP A 76 -9.81 13.31 20.98
C ASP A 76 -9.16 12.90 22.32
N ASP A 77 -8.47 11.76 22.35
CA ASP A 77 -7.90 11.21 23.59
C ASP A 77 -6.37 11.43 23.71
N GLY A 78 -5.75 12.11 22.75
CA GLY A 78 -4.29 12.31 22.71
C GLY A 78 -3.47 11.02 22.53
N VAL A 79 -4.13 9.89 22.30
CA VAL A 79 -3.51 8.58 22.07
C VAL A 79 -3.23 8.39 20.59
N LEU A 80 -2.00 7.96 20.26
CA LEU A 80 -1.63 7.62 18.89
C LEU A 80 -2.47 6.42 18.40
N PHE A 81 -3.17 6.58 17.27
CA PHE A 81 -3.95 5.50 16.67
C PHE A 81 -3.09 4.27 16.34
N GLU A 82 -3.51 3.12 16.86
CA GLU A 82 -2.93 1.80 16.60
C GLU A 82 -3.95 0.94 15.85
N GLY A 83 -3.81 0.83 14.52
CA GLY A 83 -4.75 0.06 13.68
C GLY A 83 -4.66 -1.47 13.81
N SER A 84 -3.77 -1.99 14.66
CA SER A 84 -3.54 -3.44 14.84
C SER A 84 -4.42 -4.07 15.92
N SER A 85 -4.95 -3.27 16.86
CA SER A 85 -5.77 -3.75 17.97
C SER A 85 -7.16 -4.23 17.50
N ALA A 86 -7.78 -5.16 18.23
CA ALA A 86 -9.13 -5.63 17.91
C ALA A 86 -10.16 -4.48 17.96
N GLN A 87 -10.03 -3.59 18.95
CA GLN A 87 -10.90 -2.43 19.14
C GLN A 87 -10.81 -1.45 17.98
N SER A 88 -9.61 -1.13 17.50
CA SER A 88 -9.42 -0.25 16.34
C SER A 88 -10.03 -0.87 15.08
N ARG A 89 -9.90 -2.18 14.90
CA ARG A 89 -10.47 -2.89 13.75
C ARG A 89 -11.99 -2.89 13.76
N GLU A 90 -12.59 -3.08 14.93
CA GLU A 90 -14.04 -2.96 15.11
C GLU A 90 -14.52 -1.54 14.82
N LYS A 91 -13.85 -0.51 15.37
CA LYS A 91 -14.17 0.90 15.07
C LYS A 91 -14.09 1.21 13.57
N MET A 92 -13.06 0.73 12.88
CA MET A 92 -12.91 0.91 11.43
C MET A 92 -14.04 0.22 10.65
N GLN A 93 -14.43 -1.00 11.04
CA GLN A 93 -15.54 -1.72 10.40
C GLN A 93 -16.88 -1.00 10.61
N GLN A 94 -17.16 -0.54 11.83
CA GLN A 94 -18.35 0.24 12.15
C GLN A 94 -18.39 1.60 11.45
N TRP A 95 -17.22 2.23 11.24
CA TRP A 95 -17.14 3.46 10.45
C TRP A 95 -17.38 3.19 8.97
N ALA A 96 -16.77 2.14 8.41
CA ALA A 96 -16.92 1.76 7.00
C ALA A 96 -18.36 1.41 6.64
N SER A 97 -19.10 0.74 7.54
CA SER A 97 -20.50 0.37 7.31
C SER A 97 -21.45 1.57 7.25
N LYS A 98 -21.02 2.74 7.74
CA LYS A 98 -21.77 4.01 7.65
C LYS A 98 -21.44 4.80 6.38
N GLN A 99 -20.42 4.39 5.62
CA GLN A 99 -20.03 5.08 4.40
C GLN A 99 -20.87 4.61 3.22
N SER A 100 -21.15 5.54 2.32
CA SER A 100 -21.73 5.25 1.01
C SER A 100 -20.64 5.32 -0.04
N GLY A 101 -20.24 4.19 -0.59
CA GLY A 101 -19.23 4.09 -1.65
C GLY A 101 -19.37 2.79 -2.42
N ARG A 102 -18.59 2.64 -3.49
CA ARG A 102 -18.57 1.42 -4.31
C ARG A 102 -17.49 0.45 -3.88
N TYR A 103 -16.35 0.97 -3.44
CA TYR A 103 -15.16 0.20 -3.17
C TYR A 103 -14.60 0.52 -1.79
N LEU A 104 -14.46 -0.50 -0.94
CA LEU A 104 -13.74 -0.41 0.33
C LEU A 104 -12.31 -0.92 0.13
N VAL A 105 -11.33 -0.06 0.34
CA VAL A 105 -9.91 -0.38 0.33
C VAL A 105 -9.45 -0.65 1.76
N SER A 106 -8.82 -1.80 1.96
CA SER A 106 -8.16 -2.16 3.21
C SER A 106 -6.89 -2.93 2.92
N GLY A 107 -6.11 -3.27 3.94
CA GLY A 107 -4.86 -3.97 3.72
C GLY A 107 -4.02 -4.18 4.97
N VAL A 108 -2.80 -4.66 4.75
CA VAL A 108 -1.83 -4.99 5.80
C VAL A 108 -0.45 -4.50 5.40
N VAL A 109 0.30 -3.96 6.35
CA VAL A 109 1.73 -3.70 6.22
C VAL A 109 2.49 -4.81 6.93
N HIS A 110 3.22 -5.63 6.17
CA HIS A 110 4.02 -6.75 6.68
C HIS A 110 5.48 -6.34 6.93
N GLU A 111 5.99 -5.35 6.20
CA GLU A 111 7.34 -4.81 6.37
C GLU A 111 7.37 -3.32 6.03
N TRP A 112 8.05 -2.51 6.86
CA TRP A 112 8.19 -1.07 6.66
C TRP A 112 9.36 -0.53 7.48
N ARG A 113 10.59 -0.70 7.01
CA ARG A 113 11.78 -0.31 7.79
C ARG A 113 12.99 -0.08 6.90
N TYR A 114 13.99 0.60 7.45
CA TYR A 114 15.36 0.43 6.99
C TYR A 114 15.96 -0.84 7.64
N LYS A 115 16.65 -1.67 6.86
CA LYS A 115 17.35 -2.85 7.39
C LYS A 115 18.57 -2.42 8.21
N THR A 116 19.02 -3.31 9.10
CA THR A 116 20.24 -3.08 9.90
C THR A 116 21.47 -3.33 9.05
N GLY A 117 22.49 -2.48 9.17
CA GLY A 117 23.74 -2.56 8.42
C GLY A 117 24.25 -1.16 8.04
N VAL A 118 25.45 -1.09 7.46
CA VAL A 118 26.07 0.19 7.05
C VAL A 118 25.25 0.92 5.98
N ASP A 119 24.65 0.14 5.08
CA ASP A 119 23.91 0.68 3.93
C ASP A 119 22.44 0.99 4.23
N GLY A 120 21.86 0.39 5.29
CA GLY A 120 20.52 0.73 5.76
C GLY A 120 19.42 0.68 4.70
N GLU A 121 19.37 -0.35 3.85
CA GLU A 121 18.42 -0.39 2.72
C GLU A 121 16.93 -0.33 3.15
N PRO A 122 16.07 0.42 2.43
CA PRO A 122 14.64 0.44 2.72
C PRO A 122 13.97 -0.86 2.28
N ALA A 123 13.10 -1.40 3.12
CA ALA A 123 12.29 -2.58 2.83
C ALA A 123 10.82 -2.30 3.13
N VAL A 124 9.97 -2.60 2.15
CA VAL A 124 8.52 -2.48 2.25
C VAL A 124 7.85 -3.75 1.75
N GLY A 125 6.86 -4.21 2.50
CA GLY A 125 5.96 -5.30 2.15
C GLY A 125 4.53 -4.95 2.54
N VAL A 126 3.61 -4.92 1.59
CA VAL A 126 2.20 -4.56 1.79
C VAL A 126 1.27 -5.52 1.05
N MET A 127 0.05 -5.64 1.57
CA MET A 127 -1.09 -6.26 0.91
C MET A 127 -2.23 -5.25 0.88
N ILE A 128 -2.92 -5.15 -0.25
CA ILE A 128 -4.10 -4.31 -0.44
C ILE A 128 -5.24 -5.18 -0.98
N GLU A 129 -6.43 -4.99 -0.43
CA GLU A 129 -7.67 -5.61 -0.89
C GLU A 129 -8.68 -4.52 -1.21
N VAL A 130 -9.45 -4.73 -2.28
CA VAL A 130 -10.62 -3.91 -2.62
C VAL A 130 -11.86 -4.80 -2.58
N ARG A 131 -12.84 -4.35 -1.81
CA ARG A 131 -14.11 -5.03 -1.59
C ARG A 131 -15.24 -4.17 -2.15
N GLU A 132 -16.15 -4.77 -2.90
CA GLU A 132 -17.36 -4.08 -3.35
C GLU A 132 -18.31 -3.84 -2.17
N MET A 133 -18.91 -2.66 -2.11
CA MET A 133 -19.90 -2.27 -1.11
C MET A 133 -21.31 -2.21 -1.72
N PRO A 134 -22.36 -2.64 -0.99
CA PRO A 134 -22.34 -3.21 0.36
C PRO A 134 -22.11 -4.73 0.40
N SER A 135 -22.01 -5.40 -0.77
CA SER A 135 -21.99 -6.87 -0.88
C SER A 135 -20.87 -7.53 -0.07
N GLY A 136 -19.78 -6.79 0.15
CA GLY A 136 -18.63 -7.30 0.86
C GLY A 136 -17.82 -8.29 0.02
N LYS A 137 -18.00 -8.36 -1.31
CA LYS A 137 -17.23 -9.26 -2.17
C LYS A 137 -15.84 -8.70 -2.44
N ILE A 138 -14.77 -9.48 -2.24
CA ILE A 138 -13.42 -9.08 -2.71
C ILE A 138 -13.44 -9.09 -4.23
N VAL A 139 -13.21 -7.93 -4.83
CA VAL A 139 -13.13 -7.75 -6.30
C VAL A 139 -11.69 -7.63 -6.78
N TYR A 140 -10.77 -7.27 -5.89
CA TYR A 140 -9.34 -7.21 -6.18
C TYR A 140 -8.52 -7.49 -4.92
N SER A 141 -7.39 -8.18 -5.07
CA SER A 141 -6.37 -8.31 -4.04
C SER A 141 -4.99 -8.29 -4.67
N GLY A 142 -4.05 -7.62 -4.03
CA GLY A 142 -2.65 -7.57 -4.45
C GLY A 142 -1.71 -7.52 -3.26
N THR A 143 -0.59 -8.19 -3.37
CA THR A 143 0.51 -8.15 -2.40
C THR A 143 1.81 -7.83 -3.12
N GLY A 144 2.66 -7.04 -2.47
CA GLY A 144 3.90 -6.57 -3.05
C GLY A 144 4.98 -6.39 -2.01
N ALA A 145 6.22 -6.66 -2.41
CA ALA A 145 7.40 -6.43 -1.59
C ALA A 145 8.58 -5.90 -2.41
N ARG A 146 9.40 -5.05 -1.79
CA ARG A 146 10.62 -4.50 -2.36
C ARG A 146 11.64 -4.21 -1.27
N ALA A 147 12.88 -4.63 -1.50
CA ALA A 147 14.07 -4.02 -0.92
C ALA A 147 14.66 -3.02 -1.93
N GLY A 148 14.94 -1.80 -1.49
CA GLY A 148 15.60 -0.76 -2.28
C GLY A 148 17.11 -0.71 -2.04
N TRP A 149 17.76 0.33 -2.55
CA TRP A 149 19.19 0.60 -2.32
C TRP A 149 19.40 1.55 -1.15
N ALA A 150 20.64 1.58 -0.62
CA ALA A 150 21.06 2.41 0.53
C ALA A 150 20.61 3.89 0.48
N ARG A 151 20.61 4.50 -0.71
CA ARG A 151 20.28 5.92 -0.91
C ARG A 151 18.82 6.19 -1.23
N GLN A 152 17.98 5.15 -1.27
CA GLN A 152 16.55 5.29 -1.51
C GLN A 152 15.82 5.56 -0.20
N SER A 153 14.73 6.30 -0.28
CA SER A 153 13.91 6.53 0.91
C SER A 153 12.90 5.39 1.12
N LEU A 154 12.57 5.13 2.37
CA LEU A 154 11.55 4.16 2.74
C LEU A 154 10.18 4.51 2.17
N SER A 155 9.83 5.81 2.15
CA SER A 155 8.57 6.28 1.57
C SER A 155 8.52 6.13 0.05
N GLU A 156 9.61 6.41 -0.67
CA GLU A 156 9.71 6.17 -2.13
C GLU A 156 9.60 4.68 -2.45
N THR A 157 10.21 3.82 -1.63
CA THR A 157 10.09 2.37 -1.76
C THR A 157 8.63 1.92 -1.58
N GLY A 158 7.93 2.46 -0.59
CA GLY A 158 6.52 2.18 -0.35
C GLY A 158 5.60 2.66 -1.49
N GLN A 159 5.82 3.89 -1.97
CA GLN A 159 5.11 4.42 -3.15
C GLN A 159 5.23 3.49 -4.35
N ARG A 160 6.46 3.04 -4.68
CA ARG A 160 6.68 2.13 -5.82
C ARG A 160 5.97 0.79 -5.67
N VAL A 161 5.89 0.24 -4.45
CA VAL A 161 5.19 -1.04 -4.23
C VAL A 161 3.68 -0.84 -4.37
N ILE A 162 3.11 0.18 -3.73
CA ILE A 162 1.67 0.46 -3.73
C ILE A 162 1.19 0.85 -5.14
N ASP A 163 1.95 1.69 -5.85
CA ASP A 163 1.69 2.05 -7.25
C ASP A 163 1.62 0.81 -8.16
N LYS A 164 2.61 -0.09 -8.07
CA LYS A 164 2.59 -1.33 -8.85
C LYS A 164 1.44 -2.27 -8.50
N ILE A 165 0.89 -2.19 -7.28
CA ILE A 165 -0.30 -2.94 -6.90
C ILE A 165 -1.54 -2.31 -7.56
N LEU A 166 -1.72 -0.99 -7.49
CA LEU A 166 -2.99 -0.35 -7.83
C LEU A 166 -3.09 0.20 -9.27
N ALA A 167 -2.00 0.69 -9.84
CA ALA A 167 -2.02 1.36 -11.14
C ALA A 167 -2.74 0.55 -12.24
N PRO A 168 -2.54 -0.77 -12.36
CA PRO A 168 -3.11 -1.51 -13.49
C PRO A 168 -4.58 -1.90 -13.35
N VAL A 169 -5.24 -1.54 -12.23
CA VAL A 169 -6.64 -1.89 -11.98
C VAL A 169 -7.57 -0.70 -11.82
N VAL A 170 -7.06 0.53 -11.83
CA VAL A 170 -7.86 1.77 -11.81
C VAL A 170 -8.02 2.27 -13.24
N ASP A 171 -9.26 2.52 -13.66
CA ASP A 171 -9.65 2.99 -15.01
C ASP A 171 -10.62 4.18 -14.92
#